data_AF-A0A2U8FQ89-F1
#
_entry.id   AF-A0A2U8FQ89-F1
#
_cell.length_a   1.000
_cell.length_b   1.000
_cell.length_c   1.000
_cell.angle_alpha   90.00
_cell.angle_beta   90.00
_cell.angle_gamma   90.00
#
_symmetry.space_group_name_H-M   'P 1'
#
loop_
_entity.id
_entity.type
_entity.pdbx_description
1 polymer ?
#
loop_
_entity_poly.entity_id
_entity_poly.type
_entity_poly.pdbx_seq_one_letter_code
_entity_poly.pdbx_strand_id
1 'polypeptide(L)'
;MLKQPSSLRTLAASLLALSLATPALAQVAKDAVAPNPAVAAAAAQAPDAFVKAITADVFATVKGDKAIQSGDVRKLIAVVDTKILPHVNFHRMTASAVGRAWRQATPDQQKRLQEEFKTLLVYTYAGAVAQIKDQTVEFRPMRSRPEDTEVVVRTVVKGQGEPIQIDYRLEKAASGWKIYDVNVLGAWLVQTYQSSFAQEVNASGIDGLIAKLVERNKQLANKKTTG
;
A
#
# COMPACT_ATOMS: atom_id res chain seq x y z
N MET A 1 46.19 18.78 1.71
CA MET A 1 46.87 20.09 1.72
C MET A 1 45.86 21.11 1.21
N LEU A 2 45.64 22.32 1.70
CA LEU A 2 45.99 23.08 2.90
C LEU A 2 45.28 24.44 2.63
N LYS A 3 44.72 25.08 3.66
CA LYS A 3 44.48 26.56 3.72
C LYS A 3 43.44 27.23 2.79
N GLN A 4 42.31 27.58 3.42
CA GLN A 4 41.71 28.93 3.41
C GLN A 4 42.77 30.05 3.57
N PRO A 5 42.56 31.34 3.18
CA PRO A 5 41.65 32.22 3.95
C PRO A 5 41.10 33.53 3.30
N SER A 6 40.22 34.18 4.10
CA SER A 6 40.13 35.64 4.36
C SER A 6 39.64 36.56 3.23
N SER A 7 38.84 37.61 3.40
CA SER A 7 38.04 38.24 4.48
C SER A 7 37.67 39.66 3.97
N LEU A 8 36.84 40.39 4.72
CA LEU A 8 36.51 41.83 4.63
C LEU A 8 35.40 42.21 3.62
N ARG A 9 34.24 42.72 4.07
CA ARG A 9 33.94 43.98 4.79
C ARG A 9 33.87 45.20 3.86
N THR A 10 32.62 45.66 3.71
CA THR A 10 32.13 47.05 3.58
C THR A 10 32.50 47.84 2.33
N LEU A 11 31.49 48.46 1.71
CA LEU A 11 31.49 49.89 1.37
C LEU A 11 30.06 50.36 1.07
N ALA A 12 29.78 51.57 1.55
CA ALA A 12 28.50 52.27 1.51
C ALA A 12 28.49 53.36 0.42
N ALA A 13 27.30 53.73 -0.06
CA ALA A 13 26.94 55.04 -0.61
C ALA A 13 25.40 55.06 -0.74
N SER A 14 24.64 55.72 0.13
CA SER A 14 24.37 57.16 0.22
C SER A 14 23.82 57.77 -1.07
N LEU A 15 22.51 58.04 -1.09
CA LEU A 15 21.98 59.28 -1.67
C LEU A 15 20.63 59.65 -1.08
N LEU A 16 20.64 60.81 -0.43
CA LEU A 16 19.52 61.60 0.07
C LEU A 16 18.56 61.96 -1.07
N ALA A 17 17.26 61.94 -0.78
CA ALA A 17 16.32 62.91 -1.33
C ALA A 17 15.39 63.39 -0.21
N LEU A 18 15.43 64.71 0.00
CA LEU A 18 14.75 65.49 1.00
C LEU A 18 13.43 66.02 0.39
N SER A 19 12.27 65.78 1.02
CA SER A 19 11.08 66.61 0.77
C SER A 19 10.17 66.67 2.00
N LEU A 20 10.24 67.84 2.65
CA LEU A 20 9.21 68.66 3.30
C LEU A 20 8.03 68.03 4.06
N ALA A 21 7.85 68.55 5.28
CA ALA A 21 6.88 68.18 6.30
C ALA A 21 5.43 68.65 6.03
N THR A 22 4.47 67.92 6.60
CA THR A 22 3.34 68.47 7.40
C THR A 22 2.80 67.38 8.35
N PRO A 23 2.36 67.73 9.57
CA PRO A 23 1.75 66.80 10.52
C PRO A 23 0.21 66.84 10.43
N ALA A 24 -0.45 65.69 10.55
CA ALA A 24 -1.85 65.63 10.97
C ALA A 24 -2.18 64.25 11.59
N LEU A 25 -2.68 64.31 12.82
CA LEU A 25 -3.17 63.23 13.67
C LEU A 25 -4.45 62.59 13.08
N ALA A 26 -4.54 61.26 13.09
CA ALA A 26 -5.77 60.52 13.46
C ALA A 26 -5.53 59.00 13.44
N GLN A 27 -5.77 58.37 14.59
CA GLN A 27 -5.93 56.92 14.78
C GLN A 27 -7.04 56.34 13.87
N VAL A 28 -6.88 55.08 13.45
CA VAL A 28 -7.79 53.97 13.79
C VAL A 28 -7.02 52.66 13.58
N ALA A 29 -6.87 51.89 14.66
CA ALA A 29 -6.44 50.50 14.61
C ALA A 29 -7.43 49.68 13.78
N LYS A 30 -6.94 48.99 12.74
CA LYS A 30 -7.64 47.86 12.14
C LYS A 30 -6.74 46.66 12.32
N ASP A 31 -7.22 45.72 13.14
CA ASP A 31 -6.66 44.39 13.31
C ASP A 31 -6.36 43.77 11.94
N ALA A 32 -5.09 43.79 11.55
CA ALA A 32 -4.61 42.96 10.47
C ALA A 32 -4.52 41.54 11.01
N VAL A 33 -5.62 40.80 10.87
CA VAL A 33 -5.59 39.34 10.90
C VAL A 33 -4.63 38.90 9.80
N ALA A 34 -3.40 38.55 10.20
CA ALA A 34 -2.45 37.93 9.29
C ALA A 34 -3.08 36.62 8.79
N PRO A 35 -3.18 36.39 7.47
CA PRO A 35 -3.60 35.10 6.97
C PRO A 35 -2.52 34.08 7.35
N ASN A 36 -2.86 33.17 8.26
CA ASN A 36 -2.06 32.00 8.61
C ASN A 36 -1.97 31.08 7.38
N PRO A 37 -0.85 31.02 6.63
CA PRO A 37 -0.77 30.23 5.42
C PRO A 37 -0.03 28.94 5.75
N ALA A 38 -0.71 28.02 6.44
CA ALA A 38 -0.32 26.61 6.45
C ALA A 38 -1.42 25.78 7.11
N VAL A 39 -2.55 25.62 6.42
CA VAL A 39 -3.14 24.29 6.40
C VAL A 39 -2.10 23.44 5.69
N ALA A 40 -1.23 22.79 6.47
CA ALA A 40 -0.31 21.81 5.94
C ALA A 40 -1.17 20.76 5.23
N ALA A 41 -1.23 20.82 3.89
CA ALA A 41 -1.72 19.72 3.10
C ALA A 41 -0.91 18.51 3.57
N ALA A 42 -1.57 17.56 4.24
CA ALA A 42 -0.92 16.36 4.74
C ALA A 42 -0.12 15.78 3.57
N ALA A 43 1.21 15.82 3.68
CA ALA A 43 2.08 15.38 2.60
C ALA A 43 1.69 13.93 2.28
N ALA A 44 1.15 13.70 1.09
CA ALA A 44 0.73 12.38 0.67
C ALA A 44 1.92 11.43 0.85
N GLN A 45 1.74 10.40 1.67
CA GLN A 45 2.81 9.47 2.01
C GLN A 45 3.45 8.90 0.73
N ALA A 46 4.78 8.83 0.70
CA ALA A 46 5.48 8.20 -0.42
C ALA A 46 5.07 6.72 -0.55
N PRO A 47 4.98 6.16 -1.77
CA PRO A 47 4.46 4.81 -1.99
C PRO A 47 5.28 3.71 -1.31
N ASP A 48 6.61 3.85 -1.27
CA ASP A 48 7.51 2.96 -0.54
C ASP A 48 7.32 3.08 0.98
N ALA A 49 7.19 4.29 1.50
CA ALA A 49 6.91 4.54 2.91
C ALA A 49 5.54 3.95 3.33
N PHE A 50 4.55 4.01 2.44
CA PHE A 50 3.23 3.40 2.64
C PHE A 50 3.32 1.88 2.77
N VAL A 51 3.97 1.19 1.83
CA VAL A 51 4.17 -0.27 1.92
C VAL A 51 4.99 -0.63 3.15
N LYS A 52 6.05 0.13 3.45
CA LYS A 52 6.90 -0.09 4.63
C LYS A 52 6.11 -0.03 5.94
N ALA A 53 5.19 0.91 6.08
CA ALA A 53 4.34 1.02 7.26
C ALA A 53 3.45 -0.22 7.45
N ILE A 54 2.80 -0.69 6.37
CA ILE A 54 1.95 -1.89 6.39
C ILE A 54 2.78 -3.13 6.72
N THR A 55 3.91 -3.31 6.05
CA THR A 55 4.81 -4.44 6.29
C THR A 55 5.29 -4.48 7.74
N ALA A 56 5.67 -3.33 8.31
CA ALA A 56 6.10 -3.25 9.70
C ALA A 56 4.99 -3.63 10.68
N ASP A 57 3.76 -3.13 10.49
CA ASP A 57 2.62 -3.45 11.36
C ASP A 57 2.23 -4.93 11.27
N VAL A 58 2.19 -5.51 10.07
CA VAL A 58 1.93 -6.93 9.87
C VAL A 58 3.01 -7.78 10.53
N PHE A 59 4.29 -7.47 10.31
CA PHE A 59 5.40 -8.23 10.92
C PHE A 59 5.37 -8.12 12.44
N ALA A 60 5.13 -6.94 13.01
CA ALA A 60 5.02 -6.75 14.45
C ALA A 60 3.85 -7.56 15.04
N THR A 61 2.69 -7.50 14.40
CA THR A 61 1.49 -8.23 14.83
C THR A 61 1.72 -9.75 14.81
N VAL A 62 2.31 -10.28 13.73
CA VAL A 62 2.57 -11.72 13.59
C VAL A 62 3.65 -12.20 14.56
N LYS A 63 4.74 -11.44 14.74
CA LYS A 63 5.80 -11.78 15.72
C LYS A 63 5.30 -11.73 17.16
N GLY A 64 4.33 -10.86 17.46
CA GLY A 64 3.75 -10.71 18.80
C GLY A 64 2.69 -11.75 19.16
N ASP A 65 2.14 -12.50 18.20
CA ASP A 65 1.05 -13.45 18.45
C ASP A 65 1.49 -14.91 18.21
N LYS A 66 1.77 -15.62 19.32
CA LYS A 66 2.18 -17.03 19.29
C LYS A 66 1.17 -17.95 18.61
N ALA A 67 -0.13 -17.63 18.66
CA ALA A 67 -1.14 -18.46 18.02
C ALA A 67 -1.10 -18.30 16.49
N ILE A 68 -0.77 -17.11 15.97
CA ILE A 68 -0.49 -16.95 14.54
C ILE A 68 0.77 -17.72 14.15
N GLN A 69 1.82 -17.66 14.97
CA GLN A 69 3.06 -18.43 14.72
C GLN A 69 2.86 -19.95 14.81
N SER A 70 1.90 -20.42 15.59
CA SER A 70 1.49 -21.84 15.63
C SER A 70 0.50 -22.21 14.51
N GLY A 71 0.16 -21.28 13.61
CA GLY A 71 -0.66 -21.54 12.44
C GLY A 71 -2.18 -21.35 12.62
N ASP A 72 -2.65 -20.61 13.63
CA ASP A 72 -4.08 -20.28 13.77
C ASP A 72 -4.54 -19.38 12.60
N VAL A 73 -5.16 -20.02 11.61
CA VAL A 73 -5.64 -19.35 10.40
C VAL A 73 -6.74 -18.33 10.71
N ARG A 74 -7.54 -18.52 11.76
CA ARG A 74 -8.62 -17.56 12.10
C ARG A 74 -8.03 -16.23 12.55
N LYS A 75 -6.99 -16.28 13.37
CA LYS A 75 -6.26 -15.07 13.77
C LYS A 75 -5.54 -14.42 12.60
N LEU A 76 -4.99 -15.23 11.69
CA LEU A 76 -4.39 -14.68 10.48
C LEU A 76 -5.42 -13.97 9.59
N ILE A 77 -6.62 -14.54 9.42
CA ILE A 77 -7.73 -13.87 8.70
C ILE A 77 -8.03 -12.52 9.36
N ALA A 78 -8.07 -12.45 10.70
CA ALA A 78 -8.29 -11.18 11.41
C ALA A 78 -7.17 -10.15 11.13
N VAL A 79 -5.90 -10.57 11.06
CA VAL A 79 -4.79 -9.68 10.66
C VAL A 79 -4.98 -9.20 9.23
N VAL A 80 -5.35 -10.08 8.29
CA VAL A 80 -5.60 -9.69 6.90
C VAL A 80 -6.73 -8.66 6.82
N ASP A 81 -7.85 -8.91 7.51
CA ASP A 81 -9.02 -8.03 7.49
C ASP A 81 -8.76 -6.66 8.12
N THR A 82 -7.96 -6.60 9.18
CA THR A 82 -7.74 -5.36 9.95
C THR A 82 -6.48 -4.59 9.57
N LYS A 83 -5.42 -5.27 9.13
CA LYS A 83 -4.09 -4.68 8.86
C LYS A 83 -3.74 -4.60 7.39
N ILE A 84 -4.36 -5.42 6.53
CA ILE A 84 -4.00 -5.49 5.11
C ILE A 84 -5.12 -4.92 4.25
N LEU A 85 -6.35 -5.45 4.34
CA LEU A 85 -7.47 -5.04 3.48
C LEU A 85 -7.76 -3.54 3.46
N PRO A 86 -7.64 -2.77 4.56
CA PRO A 86 -7.84 -1.32 4.49
C PRO A 86 -6.89 -0.62 3.53
N HIS A 87 -5.77 -1.24 3.17
CA HIS A 87 -4.73 -0.71 2.30
C HIS A 87 -4.76 -1.31 0.89
N VAL A 88 -5.69 -2.21 0.61
CA VAL A 88 -5.80 -2.93 -0.66
C VAL A 88 -7.10 -2.54 -1.38
N ASN A 89 -7.02 -2.21 -2.66
CA ASN A 89 -8.21 -2.15 -3.50
C ASN A 89 -8.57 -3.57 -3.95
N PHE A 90 -9.16 -4.34 -3.04
CA PHE A 90 -9.45 -5.75 -3.27
C PHE A 90 -10.54 -5.95 -4.34
N HIS A 91 -11.42 -4.97 -4.49
CA HIS A 91 -12.38 -4.93 -5.59
C HIS A 91 -11.67 -4.85 -6.94
N ARG A 92 -10.75 -3.90 -7.14
CA ARG A 92 -9.96 -3.80 -8.39
C ARG A 92 -9.15 -5.06 -8.65
N MET A 93 -8.52 -5.61 -7.61
CA MET A 93 -7.73 -6.85 -7.70
C MET A 93 -8.61 -8.01 -8.21
N THR A 94 -9.76 -8.24 -7.56
CA THR A 94 -10.69 -9.32 -7.92
C THR A 94 -11.29 -9.11 -9.29
N ALA A 95 -11.74 -7.88 -9.61
CA ALA A 95 -12.28 -7.54 -10.93
C ALA A 95 -11.25 -7.79 -12.04
N SER A 96 -9.98 -7.46 -11.79
CA SER A 96 -8.90 -7.68 -12.76
C SER A 96 -8.61 -9.17 -12.95
N ALA A 97 -8.63 -9.96 -11.86
CA ALA A 97 -8.47 -11.40 -11.91
C ALA A 97 -9.66 -12.10 -12.62
N VAL A 98 -10.89 -11.65 -12.42
CA VAL A 98 -12.06 -12.22 -13.12
C VAL A 98 -12.10 -11.77 -14.59
N GLY A 99 -11.55 -10.60 -14.88
CA GLY A 99 -11.45 -10.05 -16.23
C GLY A 99 -12.81 -9.60 -16.79
N ARG A 100 -13.01 -9.80 -18.10
CA ARG A 100 -14.22 -9.37 -18.85
C ARG A 100 -15.53 -9.74 -18.15
N ALA A 101 -15.60 -10.94 -17.56
CA ALA A 101 -16.83 -11.47 -16.99
C ALA A 101 -17.27 -10.74 -15.71
N TRP A 102 -16.37 -9.97 -15.07
CA TRP A 102 -16.70 -9.18 -13.89
C TRP A 102 -17.87 -8.21 -14.14
N ARG A 103 -17.93 -7.61 -15.34
CA ARG A 103 -19.00 -6.68 -15.75
C ARG A 103 -20.37 -7.35 -15.90
N GLN A 104 -20.40 -8.67 -16.01
CA GLN A 104 -21.62 -9.47 -16.16
C GLN A 104 -22.06 -10.10 -14.83
N ALA A 105 -21.17 -10.13 -13.84
CA ALA A 105 -21.48 -10.64 -12.51
C ALA A 105 -22.44 -9.70 -11.78
N THR A 106 -23.44 -10.26 -11.11
CA THR A 106 -24.34 -9.51 -10.23
C THR A 106 -23.58 -8.97 -9.01
N PRO A 107 -24.10 -7.95 -8.30
CA PRO A 107 -23.47 -7.46 -7.07
C PRO A 107 -23.21 -8.56 -6.04
N ASP A 108 -24.13 -9.52 -5.90
CA ASP A 108 -23.96 -10.66 -4.99
C ASP A 108 -22.85 -11.59 -5.46
N GLN A 109 -22.76 -11.88 -6.76
CA GLN A 109 -21.65 -12.67 -7.32
C GLN A 109 -20.31 -11.96 -7.14
N GLN A 110 -20.24 -10.64 -7.37
CA GLN A 110 -19.04 -9.84 -7.15
C GLN A 110 -18.58 -9.88 -5.70
N LYS A 111 -19.53 -9.80 -4.75
CA LYS A 111 -19.24 -9.94 -3.31
C LYS A 111 -18.71 -11.34 -2.99
N ARG A 112 -19.40 -12.39 -3.46
CA ARG A 112 -18.99 -13.79 -3.25
C ARG A 112 -17.61 -14.07 -3.84
N LEU A 113 -17.33 -13.59 -5.05
CA LEU A 113 -16.01 -13.73 -5.67
C LEU A 113 -14.91 -13.07 -4.84
N GLN A 114 -15.16 -11.87 -4.30
CA GLN A 114 -14.20 -11.21 -3.41
C GLN A 114 -13.98 -12.01 -2.12
N GLU A 115 -15.04 -12.48 -1.47
CA GLU A 115 -14.95 -13.28 -0.24
C GLU A 115 -14.16 -14.58 -0.45
N GLU A 116 -14.49 -15.33 -1.50
CA GLU A 116 -13.88 -16.62 -1.78
C GLU A 116 -12.45 -16.46 -2.30
N PHE A 117 -12.17 -15.43 -3.11
CA PHE A 117 -10.81 -15.15 -3.56
C PHE A 117 -9.91 -14.68 -2.41
N LYS A 118 -10.42 -13.84 -1.49
CA LYS A 118 -9.71 -13.48 -0.26
C LYS A 118 -9.34 -14.74 0.53
N THR A 119 -10.33 -15.60 0.77
CA THR A 119 -10.15 -16.85 1.52
C THR A 119 -9.09 -17.74 0.88
N LEU A 120 -9.12 -17.87 -0.45
CA LEU A 120 -8.12 -18.62 -1.21
C LEU A 120 -6.70 -18.09 -0.96
N LEU A 121 -6.50 -16.77 -1.09
CA LEU A 121 -5.20 -16.15 -0.88
C LEU A 121 -4.72 -16.32 0.56
N VAL A 122 -5.58 -16.13 1.55
CA VAL A 122 -5.21 -16.33 2.96
C VAL A 122 -4.73 -17.75 3.20
N TYR A 123 -5.50 -18.77 2.80
CA TYR A 123 -5.07 -20.16 2.99
C TYR A 123 -3.80 -20.51 2.22
N THR A 124 -3.62 -19.95 1.02
CA THR A 124 -2.45 -20.21 0.17
C THR A 124 -1.18 -19.68 0.82
N TYR A 125 -1.22 -18.51 1.46
CA TYR A 125 -0.05 -17.84 2.04
C TYR A 125 0.07 -17.95 3.56
N ALA A 126 -0.91 -18.54 4.25
CA ALA A 126 -0.93 -18.66 5.70
C ALA A 126 0.32 -19.31 6.30
N GLY A 127 0.83 -20.35 5.62
CA GLY A 127 2.06 -21.02 6.06
C GLY A 127 3.26 -20.08 6.07
N ALA A 128 3.44 -19.28 5.03
CA ALA A 128 4.56 -18.36 4.93
C ALA A 128 4.49 -17.25 6.00
N VAL A 129 3.28 -16.71 6.24
CA VAL A 129 3.08 -15.68 7.26
C VAL A 129 3.34 -16.23 8.66
N ALA A 130 2.89 -17.43 8.99
CA ALA A 130 3.13 -18.06 10.30
C ALA A 130 4.63 -18.28 10.60
N GLN A 131 5.49 -18.37 9.58
CA GLN A 131 6.94 -18.53 9.73
C GLN A 131 7.70 -17.21 9.90
N ILE A 132 7.02 -16.07 9.99
CA ILE A 132 7.66 -14.78 10.27
C ILE A 132 8.18 -14.77 11.72
N LYS A 133 9.49 -14.72 11.86
CA LYS A 133 10.28 -14.62 13.09
C LYS A 133 11.34 -13.54 12.92
N ASP A 134 12.47 -13.88 12.32
CA ASP A 134 13.64 -13.00 12.24
C ASP A 134 13.82 -12.39 10.85
N GLN A 135 12.82 -12.57 9.97
CA GLN A 135 12.86 -12.01 8.62
C GLN A 135 12.83 -10.49 8.66
N THR A 136 13.53 -9.90 7.71
CA THR A 136 13.60 -8.47 7.42
C THR A 136 13.14 -8.20 5.99
N VAL A 137 12.68 -6.98 5.72
CA VAL A 137 12.22 -6.58 4.37
C VAL A 137 13.08 -5.44 3.87
N GLU A 138 13.77 -5.67 2.76
CA GLU A 138 14.55 -4.67 2.06
C GLU A 138 13.73 -4.06 0.92
N PHE A 139 13.68 -2.74 0.86
CA PHE A 139 13.04 -1.99 -0.20
C PHE A 139 14.07 -1.66 -1.28
N ARG A 140 13.77 -2.00 -2.53
CA ARG A 140 14.64 -1.65 -3.65
C ARG A 140 14.41 -0.17 -4.03
N PRO A 141 15.45 0.51 -4.55
CA PRO A 141 15.29 1.88 -5.03
C PRO A 141 14.17 1.96 -6.06
N MET A 142 13.30 2.96 -5.88
CA MET A 142 12.27 3.30 -6.85
C MET A 142 12.32 4.79 -7.17
N ARG A 143 11.76 5.15 -8.30
CA ARG A 143 11.50 6.54 -8.68
C ARG A 143 10.01 6.65 -8.97
N SER A 144 9.36 7.61 -8.33
CA SER A 144 7.99 8.00 -8.62
C SER A 144 7.94 9.51 -8.73
N ARG A 145 7.19 10.01 -9.70
CA ARG A 145 6.91 11.44 -9.88
C ARG A 145 5.62 11.81 -9.12
N PRO A 146 5.45 13.06 -8.65
CA PRO A 146 4.26 13.46 -7.90
C PRO A 146 2.92 13.22 -8.61
N GLU A 147 2.93 13.28 -9.94
CA GLU A 147 1.79 13.05 -10.85
C GLU A 147 1.50 11.57 -11.12
N ASP A 148 2.41 10.66 -10.76
CA ASP A 148 2.20 9.23 -10.99
C ASP A 148 0.97 8.77 -10.19
N THR A 149 0.01 8.18 -10.89
CA THR A 149 -1.19 7.59 -10.29
C THR A 149 -1.06 6.10 -10.08
N GLU A 150 -0.06 5.46 -10.70
CA GLU A 150 0.27 4.05 -10.49
C GLU A 150 1.79 3.86 -10.42
N VAL A 151 2.24 3.03 -9.48
CA VAL A 151 3.66 2.77 -9.25
C VAL A 151 3.89 1.31 -8.83
N VAL A 152 5.14 0.87 -8.94
CA VAL A 152 5.57 -0.44 -8.41
C VAL A 152 6.59 -0.23 -7.30
N VAL A 153 6.27 -0.74 -6.10
CA VAL A 153 7.20 -0.83 -4.97
C VAL A 153 7.79 -2.23 -4.97
N ARG A 154 9.13 -2.35 -5.02
CA ARG A 154 9.81 -3.65 -5.08
C ARG A 154 10.47 -3.96 -3.75
N THR A 155 10.28 -5.18 -3.24
CA THR A 155 10.86 -5.59 -1.96
C THR A 155 11.46 -6.98 -2.02
N VAL A 156 12.38 -7.25 -1.09
CA VAL A 156 12.97 -8.56 -0.87
C VAL A 156 12.87 -8.89 0.61
N VAL A 157 12.19 -9.99 0.93
CA VAL A 157 12.16 -10.54 2.29
C VAL A 157 13.38 -11.44 2.47
N LYS A 158 14.20 -11.15 3.47
CA LYS A 158 15.41 -11.92 3.83
C LYS A 158 15.23 -12.62 5.16
N GLY A 159 15.77 -13.83 5.28
CA GLY A 159 15.79 -14.64 6.49
C GLY A 159 16.93 -15.67 6.45
N GLN A 160 16.74 -16.82 7.08
CA GLN A 160 17.73 -17.93 7.08
C GLN A 160 17.74 -18.75 5.78
N GLY A 161 16.83 -18.49 4.85
CA GLY A 161 16.72 -19.20 3.56
C GLY A 161 16.82 -18.25 2.37
N GLU A 162 16.44 -18.78 1.19
CA GLU A 162 16.45 -18.01 -0.06
C GLU A 162 15.62 -16.71 0.06
N PRO A 163 16.16 -15.56 -0.37
CA PRO A 163 15.42 -14.31 -0.38
C PRO A 163 14.17 -14.38 -1.27
N ILE A 164 13.05 -13.90 -0.75
CA ILE A 164 11.76 -13.92 -1.46
C ILE A 164 11.47 -12.53 -2.00
N GLN A 165 11.36 -12.39 -3.32
CA GLN A 165 10.90 -11.15 -3.93
C GLN A 165 9.39 -11.00 -3.78
N ILE A 166 8.97 -9.84 -3.27
CA ILE A 166 7.58 -9.44 -3.18
C ILE A 166 7.47 -8.01 -3.72
N ASP A 167 6.75 -7.83 -4.81
CA ASP A 167 6.51 -6.51 -5.40
C ASP A 167 5.04 -6.12 -5.29
N TYR A 168 4.77 -4.84 -5.23
CA TYR A 168 3.43 -4.30 -5.02
C TYR A 168 3.12 -3.30 -6.13
N ARG A 169 2.00 -3.51 -6.81
CA ARG A 169 1.41 -2.51 -7.70
C ARG A 169 0.44 -1.66 -6.90
N LEU A 170 0.69 -0.36 -6.91
CA LEU A 170 -0.09 0.61 -6.16
C LEU A 170 -0.81 1.54 -7.13
N GLU A 171 -2.00 1.97 -6.72
CA GLU A 171 -2.75 3.07 -7.34
C GLU A 171 -2.98 4.18 -6.32
N LYS A 172 -3.04 5.42 -6.80
CA LYS A 172 -3.37 6.59 -6.00
C LYS A 172 -4.90 6.75 -5.98
N ALA A 173 -5.52 6.48 -4.83
CA ALA A 173 -6.93 6.72 -4.59
C ALA A 173 -7.13 8.06 -3.86
N ALA A 174 -8.38 8.51 -3.74
CA ALA A 174 -8.72 9.74 -3.01
C ALA A 174 -8.28 9.72 -1.54
N SER A 175 -8.21 8.53 -0.92
CA SER A 175 -7.75 8.31 0.46
C SER A 175 -6.24 8.04 0.57
N GLY A 176 -5.48 8.17 -0.51
CA GLY A 176 -4.05 7.84 -0.59
C GLY A 176 -3.78 6.57 -1.39
N TRP A 177 -2.57 6.02 -1.26
CA TRP A 177 -2.17 4.82 -1.98
C TRP A 177 -3.01 3.59 -1.58
N LYS A 178 -3.27 2.72 -2.55
CA LYS A 178 -3.85 1.38 -2.37
C LYS A 178 -3.06 0.37 -3.18
N ILE A 179 -2.81 -0.80 -2.61
CA ILE A 179 -2.25 -1.94 -3.36
C ILE A 179 -3.39 -2.56 -4.18
N TYR A 180 -3.18 -2.80 -5.46
CA TYR A 180 -4.18 -3.47 -6.31
C TYR A 180 -3.70 -4.80 -6.89
N ASP A 181 -2.40 -5.11 -6.79
CA ASP A 181 -1.82 -6.38 -7.24
C ASP A 181 -0.48 -6.62 -6.52
N VAL A 182 -0.12 -7.88 -6.35
CA VAL A 182 1.10 -8.32 -5.64
C VAL A 182 1.83 -9.33 -6.51
N ASN A 183 3.16 -9.20 -6.57
CA ASN A 183 4.02 -10.18 -7.20
C ASN A 183 4.63 -11.06 -6.11
N VAL A 184 4.58 -12.38 -6.27
CA VAL A 184 5.28 -13.32 -5.41
C VAL A 184 6.15 -14.20 -6.28
N LEU A 185 7.47 -14.20 -6.03
CA LEU A 185 8.45 -15.03 -6.76
C LEU A 185 8.38 -14.85 -8.30
N GLY A 186 8.15 -13.61 -8.76
CA GLY A 186 8.13 -13.26 -10.18
C GLY A 186 6.75 -13.32 -10.82
N ALA A 187 5.72 -13.86 -10.15
CA ALA A 187 4.37 -13.95 -10.69
C ALA A 187 3.41 -12.95 -10.04
N TRP A 188 2.75 -12.11 -10.85
CA TRP A 188 1.68 -11.21 -10.40
C TRP A 188 0.40 -11.99 -10.16
N LEU A 189 -0.17 -11.90 -8.96
CA LEU A 189 -1.35 -12.65 -8.55
C LEU A 189 -2.51 -12.44 -9.53
N VAL A 190 -2.80 -11.19 -9.90
CA VAL A 190 -3.88 -10.89 -10.84
C VAL A 190 -3.71 -11.66 -12.15
N GLN A 191 -2.51 -11.63 -12.74
CA GLN A 191 -2.26 -12.31 -14.01
C GLN A 191 -2.29 -13.84 -13.87
N THR A 192 -1.74 -14.36 -12.77
CA THR A 192 -1.77 -15.80 -12.47
C THR A 192 -3.19 -16.32 -12.37
N TYR A 193 -4.05 -15.66 -11.59
CA TYR A 193 -5.43 -16.09 -11.42
C TYR A 193 -6.31 -15.77 -12.62
N GLN A 194 -6.01 -14.73 -13.39
CA GLN A 194 -6.80 -14.34 -14.56
C GLN A 194 -6.92 -15.46 -15.58
N SER A 195 -5.82 -16.16 -15.87
CA SER A 195 -5.85 -17.29 -16.80
C SER A 195 -6.75 -18.42 -16.30
N SER A 196 -6.62 -18.80 -15.02
CA SER A 196 -7.41 -19.88 -14.42
C SER A 196 -8.88 -19.52 -14.26
N PHE A 197 -9.19 -18.28 -13.88
CA PHE A 197 -10.57 -17.82 -13.71
C PHE A 197 -11.27 -17.71 -15.06
N ALA A 198 -10.59 -17.21 -16.09
CA ALA A 198 -11.15 -17.16 -17.44
C ALA A 198 -11.50 -18.55 -17.96
N GLN A 199 -10.66 -19.57 -17.71
CA GLN A 199 -10.96 -20.96 -18.07
C GLN A 199 -12.22 -21.47 -17.38
N GLU A 200 -12.33 -21.30 -16.06
CA GLU A 200 -13.48 -21.76 -15.28
C GLU A 200 -14.76 -21.02 -15.68
N VAL A 201 -14.70 -19.71 -15.87
CA VAL A 201 -15.84 -18.91 -16.32
C VAL A 201 -16.30 -19.30 -17.71
N ASN A 202 -15.38 -19.59 -18.64
CA ASN A 202 -15.75 -20.06 -19.97
C ASN A 202 -16.41 -21.45 -19.93
N ALA A 203 -16.02 -22.31 -18.98
CA ALA A 203 -16.55 -23.65 -18.84
C ALA A 203 -17.91 -23.69 -18.12
N SER A 204 -18.11 -22.86 -17.09
CA SER A 204 -19.25 -23.00 -16.17
C SER A 204 -19.81 -21.68 -15.64
N GLY A 205 -19.43 -20.56 -16.25
CA GLY A 205 -19.91 -19.23 -15.87
C GLY A 205 -19.35 -18.73 -14.54
N ILE A 206 -19.88 -17.58 -14.10
CA ILE A 206 -19.46 -16.96 -12.83
C ILE A 206 -19.80 -17.85 -11.62
N ASP A 207 -20.95 -18.50 -11.62
CA ASP A 207 -21.34 -19.40 -10.54
C ASP A 207 -20.44 -20.64 -10.47
N GLY A 208 -20.00 -21.16 -11.63
CA GLY A 208 -18.99 -22.22 -11.69
C GLY A 208 -17.67 -21.79 -11.05
N LEU A 209 -17.18 -20.58 -11.36
CA LEU A 209 -16.00 -20.03 -10.70
C LEU A 209 -16.16 -19.91 -9.19
N ILE A 210 -17.31 -19.41 -8.71
CA ILE A 210 -17.59 -19.31 -7.27
C ILE A 210 -17.56 -20.70 -6.63
N ALA A 211 -18.26 -21.68 -7.22
CA ALA A 211 -18.28 -23.06 -6.72
C ALA A 211 -16.87 -23.67 -6.67
N LYS A 212 -16.04 -23.41 -7.69
CA LYS A 212 -14.66 -23.86 -7.75
C LYS A 212 -13.81 -23.26 -6.62
N LEU A 213 -13.97 -21.97 -6.35
CA LEU A 213 -13.25 -21.30 -5.26
C LEU A 213 -13.67 -21.85 -3.89
N VAL A 214 -14.98 -22.04 -3.66
CA VAL A 214 -15.51 -22.63 -2.42
C VAL A 214 -14.90 -24.01 -2.18
N GLU A 215 -14.92 -24.87 -3.19
CA GLU A 215 -14.36 -26.22 -3.09
C GLU A 215 -12.85 -26.18 -2.82
N ARG A 216 -12.13 -25.30 -3.50
CA ARG A 216 -10.69 -25.13 -3.28
C ARG A 216 -10.38 -24.64 -1.86
N ASN A 217 -11.17 -23.71 -1.35
CA ASN A 217 -11.03 -23.19 0.01
C ASN A 217 -11.26 -24.29 1.05
N LYS A 218 -12.29 -25.12 0.85
CA LYS A 218 -12.56 -26.28 1.71
C LYS A 218 -11.39 -27.27 1.74
N GLN A 219 -10.82 -27.58 0.58
CA GLN A 219 -9.64 -28.46 0.49
C GLN A 219 -8.43 -27.90 1.24
N LEU A 220 -8.16 -26.60 1.08
CA LEU A 220 -7.04 -25.94 1.76
C LEU A 220 -7.25 -25.87 3.28
N ALA A 221 -8.48 -25.63 3.73
CA ALA A 221 -8.84 -25.64 5.14
C ALA A 221 -8.59 -27.02 5.76
N ASN A 222 -9.05 -28.08 5.10
CA ASN A 222 -8.86 -29.47 5.58
C ASN A 222 -7.38 -29.85 5.64
N LYS A 223 -6.58 -29.45 4.64
CA LYS A 223 -5.13 -29.71 4.65
C LYS A 223 -4.44 -29.03 5.84
N LYS A 224 -4.94 -27.89 6.31
CA LYS A 224 -4.40 -27.17 7.47
C LYS A 224 -4.83 -27.76 8.81
N THR A 225 -5.90 -28.55 8.87
CA THR A 225 -6.32 -29.23 10.11
C THR A 225 -5.63 -30.57 10.34
N THR A 226 -5.05 -31.18 9.30
CA THR A 226 -4.50 -32.54 9.33
C THR A 226 -2.96 -32.58 9.42
N GLY A 227 -2.27 -31.44 9.38
CA GLY A 227 -0.80 -31.36 9.48
C GLY A 227 -0.38 -30.31 10.50
#